data_AF-A0A5C9EB01-F1
#
_entry.id   AF-A0A5C9EB01-F1
#
_cell.length_a   1.000
_cell.length_b   1.000
_cell.length_c   1.000
_cell.angle_alpha   90.00
_cell.angle_beta   90.00
_cell.angle_gamma   90.00
#
_symmetry.space_group_name_H-M   'P 1'
#
loop_
_entity.id
_entity.type
_entity.pdbx_description
1 polymer ?
#
loop_
_entity_poly.entity_id
_entity_poly.type
_entity_poly.pdbx_seq_one_letter_code
_entity_poly.pdbx_strand_id
1 'polypeptide(L)'
;MIRDIIVISNGLPLFTKHYSSSKNFFTDKDELILISGFLSALNSFSDQFEDLGNIRELKLSNTDLRLSFLKDGSIPNLIFLASFDNKSNSTDVEKFLINISKAFHKKYNNDELRKWDGKMEDFESFEQEVNHYIKEEVNTRGENFKSRILNLVDVVEKTNTNEMQADNNPKLDEKKPKYNYYVPSLKISGNINPKHYLTGKDSIEVFHEIDGTRSIEIIAKNINLSPQSVYNTCKNLIKLGFVSFQIPTTH
;
A
#
# COMPACT_ATOMS: atom_id res chain seq x y z
N MET A 1 -3.55 -22.55 15.40
CA MET A 1 -4.48 -21.61 16.04
C MET A 1 -3.79 -20.26 16.09
N ILE A 2 -4.53 -19.20 15.76
CA ILE A 2 -4.06 -17.83 15.91
C ILE A 2 -3.83 -17.55 17.40
N ARG A 3 -2.71 -16.91 17.74
CA ARG A 3 -2.32 -16.61 19.12
C ARG A 3 -2.23 -15.12 19.39
N ASP A 4 -1.66 -14.36 18.48
CA ASP A 4 -1.53 -12.91 18.59
C ASP A 4 -2.08 -12.24 17.34
N ILE A 5 -2.69 -11.08 17.51
CA ILE A 5 -3.10 -10.19 16.43
C ILE A 5 -2.56 -8.81 16.73
N ILE A 6 -1.91 -8.21 15.74
CA ILE A 6 -1.29 -6.90 15.88
C ILE A 6 -1.64 -6.08 14.64
N VAL A 7 -1.99 -4.81 14.86
CA VAL A 7 -2.10 -3.81 13.81
C VAL A 7 -1.01 -2.78 14.06
N ILE A 8 -0.20 -2.50 13.05
CA ILE A 8 0.93 -1.56 13.12
C ILE A 8 0.71 -0.46 12.10
N SER A 9 0.89 0.79 12.50
CA SER A 9 0.96 1.94 11.60
C SER A 9 2.29 2.66 11.80
N ASN A 10 3.06 2.81 10.70
CA ASN A 10 4.33 3.53 10.70
C ASN A 10 5.32 3.07 11.79
N GLY A 11 5.42 1.75 12.02
CA GLY A 11 6.30 1.18 13.04
C GLY A 11 5.75 1.25 14.46
N LEU A 12 4.58 1.85 14.67
CA LEU A 12 3.94 1.92 15.98
C LEU A 12 2.75 0.96 16.07
N PRO A 13 2.65 0.18 17.15
CA PRO A 13 1.50 -0.69 17.39
C PRO A 13 0.23 0.15 17.65
N LEU A 14 -0.78 -0.03 16.80
CA LEU A 14 -2.13 0.53 16.95
C LEU A 14 -3.00 -0.34 17.86
N PHE A 15 -2.91 -1.65 17.67
CA PHE A 15 -3.72 -2.63 18.36
C PHE A 15 -2.91 -3.90 18.59
N THR A 16 -3.09 -4.53 19.75
CA THR A 16 -2.53 -5.85 20.06
C THR A 16 -3.52 -6.67 20.85
N LYS A 17 -3.65 -7.95 20.53
CA LYS A 17 -4.45 -8.89 21.32
C LYS A 17 -3.84 -10.28 21.32
N HIS A 18 -3.75 -10.84 22.52
CA HIS A 18 -3.28 -12.19 22.78
C HIS A 18 -4.43 -13.13 23.13
N TYR A 19 -4.39 -14.35 22.59
CA TYR A 19 -5.45 -15.36 22.66
C TYR A 19 -4.97 -16.74 23.16
N SER A 20 -3.67 -16.91 23.43
CA SER A 20 -3.14 -18.15 23.98
C SER A 20 -3.01 -18.07 25.51
N SER A 21 -2.83 -19.23 26.15
CA SER A 21 -2.39 -19.35 27.54
C SER A 21 -0.88 -19.56 27.66
N SER A 22 -0.18 -19.71 26.52
CA SER A 22 1.27 -19.90 26.45
C SER A 22 2.02 -18.56 26.45
N LYS A 23 3.35 -18.60 26.61
CA LYS A 23 4.20 -17.41 26.71
C LYS A 23 3.89 -16.41 25.58
N ASN A 24 3.54 -15.19 25.98
CA ASN A 24 3.24 -14.10 25.07
C ASN A 24 4.51 -13.63 24.37
N PHE A 25 4.50 -13.58 23.03
CA PHE A 25 5.60 -13.02 22.25
C PHE A 25 5.54 -11.49 22.11
N PHE A 26 4.38 -10.88 22.42
CA PHE A 26 4.07 -9.50 22.03
C PHE A 26 3.41 -8.65 23.14
N THR A 27 3.63 -8.98 24.42
CA THR A 27 2.99 -8.24 25.53
C THR A 27 3.88 -7.29 26.31
N ASP A 28 5.20 -7.41 26.21
CA ASP A 28 6.05 -6.35 26.73
C ASP A 28 5.93 -5.14 25.80
N LYS A 29 5.60 -3.96 26.35
CA LYS A 29 5.36 -2.75 25.56
C LYS A 29 6.63 -2.30 24.84
N ASP A 30 7.79 -2.41 25.47
CA ASP A 30 9.06 -1.99 24.88
C ASP A 30 9.49 -2.95 23.76
N GLU A 31 9.33 -4.26 23.98
CA GLU A 31 9.56 -5.26 22.95
C GLU A 31 8.57 -5.11 21.79
N LEU A 32 7.29 -4.82 22.06
CA LEU A 32 6.27 -4.63 21.04
C LEU A 32 6.59 -3.42 20.14
N ILE A 33 7.07 -2.32 20.69
CA ILE A 33 7.49 -1.14 19.91
C ILE A 33 8.69 -1.50 19.03
N LEU A 34 9.70 -2.16 19.59
CA LEU A 34 10.89 -2.58 18.84
C LEU A 34 10.52 -3.52 17.69
N ILE A 35 9.71 -4.53 17.96
CA ILE A 35 9.26 -5.49 16.96
C ILE A 35 8.39 -4.80 15.90
N SER A 36 7.52 -3.88 16.31
CA SER A 36 6.66 -3.14 15.37
C SER A 36 7.48 -2.28 14.41
N GLY A 37 8.50 -1.58 14.93
CA GLY A 37 9.46 -0.83 14.13
C GLY A 37 10.25 -1.72 13.19
N PHE A 38 10.75 -2.86 13.68
CA PHE A 38 11.46 -3.85 12.87
C PHE A 38 10.60 -4.39 11.73
N LEU A 39 9.37 -4.82 12.00
CA LEU A 39 8.48 -5.39 10.98
C LEU A 39 8.04 -4.34 9.96
N SER A 40 7.84 -3.10 10.38
CA SER A 40 7.58 -1.99 9.46
C SER A 40 8.78 -1.68 8.57
N ALA A 41 9.99 -1.64 9.13
CA ALA A 41 11.22 -1.46 8.36
C ALA A 41 11.45 -2.61 7.38
N LEU A 42 11.21 -3.86 7.82
CA LEU A 42 11.30 -5.04 6.97
C LEU A 42 10.30 -5.00 5.82
N ASN A 43 9.06 -4.57 6.08
CA ASN A 43 8.04 -4.42 5.05
C ASN A 43 8.36 -3.28 4.07
N SER A 44 8.79 -2.12 4.58
CA SER A 44 9.26 -1.01 3.72
C SER A 44 10.52 -1.39 2.94
N PHE A 45 11.38 -2.25 3.48
CA PHE A 45 12.52 -2.81 2.77
C PHE A 45 12.05 -3.75 1.65
N SER A 46 11.09 -4.63 1.91
CA SER A 46 10.48 -5.51 0.89
C SER A 46 9.93 -4.71 -0.29
N ASP A 47 9.33 -3.55 -0.04
CA ASP A 47 8.81 -2.65 -1.07
C ASP A 47 9.90 -2.05 -1.98
N GLN A 48 11.17 -2.04 -1.56
CA GLN A 48 12.29 -1.48 -2.32
C GLN A 48 12.86 -2.45 -3.36
N PHE A 49 12.41 -3.71 -3.36
CA PHE A 49 12.92 -4.76 -4.24
C PHE A 49 11.77 -5.44 -4.99
N GLU A 50 11.59 -5.10 -6.28
CA GLU A 50 10.53 -5.66 -7.14
C GLU A 50 10.57 -7.19 -7.23
N ASP A 51 11.76 -7.80 -7.12
CA ASP A 51 11.97 -9.25 -7.25
C ASP A 51 11.86 -10.04 -5.93
N LEU A 52 11.78 -9.36 -4.77
CA LEU A 52 11.75 -10.05 -3.46
C LEU A 52 10.36 -10.60 -3.11
N GLY A 53 9.32 -10.13 -3.81
CA GLY A 53 7.92 -10.41 -3.49
C GLY A 53 7.49 -9.74 -2.17
N ASN A 54 6.23 -9.97 -1.77
CA ASN A 54 5.75 -9.55 -0.46
C ASN A 54 6.14 -10.61 0.58
N ILE A 55 6.76 -10.19 1.68
CA ILE A 55 6.94 -11.05 2.85
C ILE A 55 5.54 -11.36 3.42
N ARG A 56 5.02 -12.56 3.14
CA ARG A 56 3.70 -13.00 3.62
C ARG A 56 3.77 -13.81 4.89
N GLU A 57 4.89 -14.49 5.13
CA GLU A 57 5.07 -15.36 6.28
C GLU A 57 6.52 -15.35 6.76
N LEU A 58 6.72 -15.33 8.08
CA LEU A 58 8.02 -15.56 8.73
C LEU A 58 7.87 -16.66 9.77
N LYS A 59 8.78 -17.64 9.75
CA LYS A 59 8.86 -18.67 10.79
C LYS A 59 9.77 -18.20 11.92
N LEU A 60 9.29 -18.24 13.15
CA LEU A 60 10.09 -17.90 14.33
C LEU A 60 11.01 -19.07 14.69
N SER A 61 12.32 -18.81 14.71
CA SER A 61 13.34 -19.83 15.01
C SER A 61 13.06 -20.54 16.34
N ASN A 62 13.27 -21.85 16.37
CA ASN A 62 13.10 -22.70 17.56
C ASN A 62 11.67 -22.77 18.13
N THR A 63 10.65 -22.43 17.32
CA THR A 63 9.24 -22.59 17.70
C THR A 63 8.40 -23.13 16.54
N ASP A 64 7.19 -23.59 16.86
CA ASP A 64 6.14 -23.90 15.88
C ASP A 64 5.35 -22.66 15.45
N LEU A 65 5.78 -21.46 15.85
CA LEU A 65 5.09 -20.22 15.56
C LEU A 65 5.53 -19.64 14.23
N ARG A 66 4.53 -19.17 13.50
CA ARG A 66 4.64 -18.48 12.23
C ARG A 66 3.92 -17.15 12.34
N LEU A 67 4.45 -16.14 11.67
CA LEU A 67 3.86 -14.81 11.57
C LEU A 67 3.35 -14.65 10.14
N SER A 68 2.08 -14.30 9.98
CA SER A 68 1.51 -13.92 8.70
C SER A 68 1.37 -12.40 8.62
N PHE A 69 1.62 -11.86 7.43
CA PHE A 69 1.65 -10.44 7.13
C PHE A 69 0.59 -10.11 6.08
N LEU A 70 -0.18 -9.07 6.36
CA LEU A 70 -1.02 -8.42 5.38
C LEU A 70 -0.74 -6.92 5.38
N LYS A 71 -0.14 -6.44 4.30
CA LYS A 71 0.04 -5.02 4.04
C LYS A 71 -1.27 -4.42 3.56
N ASP A 72 -1.60 -3.25 4.07
CA ASP A 72 -2.71 -2.48 3.55
C ASP A 72 -2.37 -1.82 2.21
N GLY A 73 -3.27 -1.95 1.23
CA GLY A 73 -3.10 -1.32 -0.08
C GLY A 73 -3.55 0.14 -0.14
N SER A 74 -4.30 0.60 0.86
CA SER A 74 -4.94 1.93 0.86
C SER A 74 -4.28 2.92 1.84
N ILE A 75 -3.76 2.42 2.95
CA ILE A 75 -3.08 3.21 3.98
C ILE A 75 -1.59 2.86 3.98
N PRO A 76 -0.70 3.81 3.66
CA PRO A 76 0.73 3.59 3.69
C PRO A 76 1.20 3.10 5.08
N ASN A 77 2.08 2.09 5.08
CA ASN A 77 2.69 1.52 6.28
C ASN A 77 1.70 1.02 7.36
N LEU A 78 0.47 0.69 6.97
CA LEU A 78 -0.45 -0.06 7.81
C LEU A 78 -0.27 -1.56 7.54
N ILE A 79 -0.01 -2.32 8.61
CA ILE A 79 0.30 -3.74 8.53
C ILE A 79 -0.57 -4.48 9.55
N PHE A 80 -1.24 -5.53 9.08
CA PHE A 80 -1.96 -6.48 9.92
C PHE A 80 -1.11 -7.74 10.06
N LEU A 81 -0.97 -8.20 11.30
CA LEU A 81 -0.15 -9.35 11.65
C LEU A 81 -0.95 -10.34 12.48
N ALA A 82 -0.72 -11.63 12.22
CA ALA A 82 -1.18 -12.70 13.08
C ALA A 82 -0.04 -13.68 13.36
N SER A 83 0.16 -14.02 14.63
CA SER A 83 0.97 -15.18 15.00
C SER A 83 0.07 -16.42 15.06
N PHE A 84 0.58 -17.56 14.58
CA PHE A 84 -0.18 -18.80 14.58
C PHE A 84 0.75 -20.03 14.62
N ASP A 85 0.25 -21.10 15.21
CA ASP A 85 0.95 -22.38 15.23
C ASP A 85 0.56 -23.30 14.05
N ASN A 86 1.22 -24.45 13.97
CA ASN A 86 1.00 -25.47 12.95
C ASN A 86 -0.43 -26.04 12.89
N LYS A 87 -1.31 -25.74 13.86
CA LYS A 87 -2.73 -26.14 13.81
C LYS A 87 -3.60 -25.24 12.92
N SER A 88 -3.07 -24.14 12.40
CA SER A 88 -3.74 -23.27 11.43
C SER A 88 -3.01 -23.30 10.09
N ASN A 89 -3.77 -23.30 9.00
CA ASN A 89 -3.25 -23.18 7.65
C ASN A 89 -2.95 -21.70 7.35
N SER A 90 -1.79 -21.43 6.73
CA SER A 90 -1.38 -20.10 6.30
C SER A 90 -2.41 -19.39 5.42
N THR A 91 -3.02 -20.09 4.47
CA THR A 91 -4.06 -19.52 3.59
C THR A 91 -5.29 -19.07 4.37
N ASP A 92 -5.68 -19.80 5.41
CA ASP A 92 -6.84 -19.44 6.22
C ASP A 92 -6.52 -18.26 7.14
N VAL A 93 -5.29 -18.17 7.64
CA VAL A 93 -4.80 -17.01 8.40
C VAL A 93 -4.71 -15.76 7.52
N GLU A 94 -4.25 -15.89 6.27
CA GLU A 94 -4.23 -14.78 5.31
C GLU A 94 -5.65 -14.27 5.03
N LYS A 95 -6.62 -15.17 4.79
CA LYS A 95 -8.04 -14.79 4.65
C LYS A 95 -8.59 -14.12 5.90
N PHE A 96 -8.24 -14.64 7.07
CA PHE A 96 -8.59 -14.04 8.35
C PHE A 96 -8.08 -12.60 8.41
N LEU A 97 -6.80 -12.36 8.12
CA LEU A 97 -6.22 -11.00 8.09
C LEU A 97 -6.94 -10.08 7.09
N ILE A 98 -7.32 -10.59 5.90
CA ILE A 98 -8.08 -9.81 4.91
C ILE A 98 -9.44 -9.37 5.49
N ASN A 99 -10.13 -10.26 6.21
CA ASN A 99 -11.40 -9.93 6.84
C ASN A 99 -11.23 -8.93 7.99
N ILE A 100 -10.20 -9.11 8.82
CA ILE A 100 -9.83 -8.16 9.88
C ILE A 100 -9.52 -6.77 9.29
N SER A 101 -8.74 -6.70 8.21
CA SER A 101 -8.43 -5.44 7.52
C SER A 101 -9.70 -4.75 7.03
N LYS A 102 -10.61 -5.48 6.38
CA LYS A 102 -11.91 -4.93 5.95
C LYS A 102 -12.76 -4.41 7.12
N ALA A 103 -12.79 -5.15 8.23
CA ALA A 103 -13.51 -4.74 9.43
C ALA A 103 -12.89 -3.48 10.06
N PHE A 104 -11.56 -3.39 10.05
CA PHE A 104 -10.82 -2.23 10.54
C PHE A 104 -11.18 -0.97 9.74
N HIS A 105 -11.15 -1.03 8.40
CA HIS A 105 -11.54 0.09 7.52
C HIS A 105 -13.01 0.48 7.63
N LYS A 106 -13.88 -0.48 7.97
CA LYS A 106 -15.29 -0.19 8.21
C LYS A 106 -15.49 0.58 9.51
N LYS A 107 -14.66 0.31 10.52
CA LYS A 107 -14.77 0.87 11.87
C LYS A 107 -14.04 2.20 12.02
N TYR A 108 -12.86 2.31 11.42
CA TYR A 108 -11.99 3.48 11.52
C TYR A 108 -11.81 4.10 10.15
N ASN A 109 -11.99 5.41 10.06
CA ASN A 109 -11.77 6.14 8.82
C ASN A 109 -10.29 6.54 8.66
N ASN A 110 -9.89 6.85 7.43
CA ASN A 110 -8.51 7.22 7.12
C ASN A 110 -8.04 8.51 7.84
N ASP A 111 -8.96 9.40 8.20
CA ASP A 111 -8.61 10.67 8.85
C ASP A 111 -8.28 10.50 10.33
N GLU A 112 -8.95 9.57 11.02
CA GLU A 112 -8.62 9.15 12.39
C GLU A 112 -7.21 8.59 12.45
N LEU A 113 -6.86 7.69 11.51
CA LEU A 113 -5.53 7.12 11.40
C LEU A 113 -4.44 8.16 11.11
N ARG A 114 -4.75 9.21 10.34
CA ARG A 114 -3.81 10.30 10.04
C ARG A 114 -3.58 11.27 11.20
N LYS A 115 -4.59 11.41 12.08
CA LYS A 115 -4.55 12.30 13.25
C LYS A 115 -4.16 11.58 14.53
N TRP A 116 -3.98 10.27 14.46
CA TRP A 116 -3.59 9.45 15.59
C TRP A 116 -2.29 9.94 16.24
N ASP A 117 -2.31 10.07 17.56
CA ASP A 117 -1.22 10.63 18.36
C ASP A 117 -0.32 9.57 19.02
N GLY A 118 -0.52 8.29 18.69
CA GLY A 118 0.25 7.16 19.20
C GLY A 118 -0.42 6.38 20.34
N LYS A 119 -1.61 6.78 20.81
CA LYS A 119 -2.35 6.09 21.87
C LYS A 119 -3.10 4.87 21.37
N MET A 120 -2.81 3.69 21.92
CA MET A 120 -3.49 2.44 21.55
C MET A 120 -4.96 2.41 22.00
N GLU A 121 -5.28 3.19 23.03
CA GLU A 121 -6.60 3.24 23.67
C GLU A 121 -7.69 3.64 22.66
N ASP A 122 -7.33 4.46 21.66
CA ASP A 122 -8.22 4.87 20.57
C ASP A 122 -8.75 3.67 19.74
N PHE A 123 -8.04 2.54 19.77
CA PHE A 123 -8.34 1.35 18.98
C PHE A 123 -8.78 0.13 19.83
N GLU A 124 -8.91 0.26 21.15
CA GLU A 124 -9.30 -0.86 22.03
C GLU A 124 -10.64 -1.47 21.64
N SER A 125 -11.59 -0.64 21.19
CA SER A 125 -12.92 -1.12 20.78
C SER A 125 -12.87 -2.08 19.58
N PHE A 126 -11.76 -2.12 18.83
CA PHE A 126 -11.57 -3.07 17.73
C PHE A 126 -11.57 -4.53 18.20
N GLU A 127 -11.21 -4.78 19.47
CA GLU A 127 -11.17 -6.13 20.04
C GLU A 127 -12.47 -6.91 19.81
N GLN A 128 -13.62 -6.24 19.88
CA GLN A 128 -14.93 -6.88 19.71
C GLN A 128 -15.10 -7.49 18.31
N GLU A 129 -14.61 -6.80 17.27
CA GLU A 129 -14.65 -7.27 15.89
C GLU A 129 -13.70 -8.47 15.72
N VAL A 130 -12.49 -8.36 16.25
CA VAL A 130 -11.49 -9.43 16.17
C VAL A 130 -12.00 -10.70 16.86
N ASN A 131 -12.62 -10.56 18.03
CA ASN A 131 -13.22 -11.66 18.77
C ASN A 131 -14.38 -12.34 18.01
N HIS A 132 -15.13 -11.58 17.20
CA HIS A 132 -16.17 -12.15 16.35
C HIS A 132 -15.58 -13.08 15.28
N TYR A 133 -14.56 -12.61 14.55
CA TYR A 133 -13.91 -13.41 13.50
C TYR A 133 -13.18 -14.65 14.03
N ILE A 134 -12.54 -14.56 15.20
CA ILE A 134 -11.90 -15.74 15.84
C ILE A 134 -12.95 -16.81 16.19
N LYS A 135 -14.10 -16.40 16.72
CA LYS A 135 -15.19 -17.34 17.04
C LYS A 135 -15.78 -17.96 15.78
N GLU A 136 -15.95 -17.18 14.72
CA GLU A 136 -16.37 -17.70 13.42
C GLU A 136 -15.35 -18.72 12.86
N GLU A 137 -14.03 -18.49 12.95
CA GLU A 137 -13.02 -19.46 12.49
C GLU A 137 -13.14 -20.80 13.23
N VAL A 138 -13.36 -20.76 14.55
CA VAL A 138 -13.53 -21.96 15.38
C VAL A 138 -14.82 -22.72 15.00
N ASN A 139 -15.92 -22.02 14.74
CA ASN A 139 -17.20 -22.64 14.37
C ASN A 139 -17.20 -23.18 12.93
N THR A 140 -16.50 -22.50 12.00
CA THR A 140 -16.45 -22.92 10.58
C THR A 140 -15.57 -24.16 10.36
N ARG A 141 -14.69 -24.51 11.31
CA ARG A 141 -14.01 -25.82 11.31
C ARG A 141 -14.96 -27.00 11.61
N GLY A 142 -16.18 -26.72 12.07
CA GLY A 142 -17.23 -27.72 12.32
C GLY A 142 -18.21 -27.96 11.16
N GLU A 143 -18.37 -27.04 10.21
CA GLU A 143 -19.35 -27.18 9.11
C GLU A 143 -18.81 -26.68 7.76
N ASN A 144 -19.12 -27.45 6.70
CA ASN A 144 -18.58 -27.36 5.35
C ASN A 144 -18.50 -25.94 4.74
N PHE A 145 -17.27 -25.47 4.57
CA PHE A 145 -16.82 -24.21 3.94
C PHE A 145 -17.25 -24.01 2.46
N LYS A 146 -17.85 -25.01 1.82
CA LYS A 146 -18.15 -25.02 0.37
C LYS A 146 -19.33 -24.10 -0.03
N SER A 147 -20.22 -23.76 0.90
CA SER A 147 -21.43 -22.97 0.59
C SER A 147 -21.20 -21.46 0.54
N ARG A 148 -20.15 -20.92 1.19
CA ARG A 148 -19.86 -19.47 1.23
C ARG A 148 -19.08 -18.95 0.01
N ILE A 149 -18.42 -19.82 -0.75
CA ILE A 149 -17.60 -19.43 -1.92
C ILE A 149 -18.48 -18.98 -3.11
N LEU A 150 -19.67 -19.55 -3.27
CA LEU A 150 -20.57 -19.21 -4.39
C LEU A 150 -21.14 -17.78 -4.30
N ASN A 151 -21.28 -17.21 -3.08
CA ASN A 151 -21.89 -15.89 -2.91
C ASN A 151 -20.92 -14.71 -3.06
N LEU A 152 -19.60 -14.93 -3.07
CA LEU A 152 -18.61 -13.84 -3.19
C LEU A 152 -18.16 -13.60 -4.63
N VAL A 153 -18.25 -14.61 -5.51
CA VAL A 153 -17.89 -14.47 -6.92
C VAL A 153 -19.01 -13.76 -7.71
N ASP A 154 -20.27 -14.01 -7.38
CA ASP A 154 -21.43 -13.37 -8.04
C ASP A 154 -21.57 -11.86 -7.77
N VAL A 155 -20.94 -11.35 -6.71
CA VAL A 155 -20.98 -9.91 -6.35
C VAL A 155 -19.93 -9.10 -7.12
N VAL A 156 -18.83 -9.73 -7.55
CA VAL A 156 -17.74 -9.06 -8.27
C VAL A 156 -18.05 -8.91 -9.76
N GLU A 157 -18.94 -9.73 -10.33
CA GLU A 157 -19.30 -9.66 -11.76
C GLU A 157 -20.41 -8.63 -12.08
N LYS A 158 -21.04 -7.99 -11.09
CA LYS A 158 -22.19 -7.08 -11.30
C LYS A 158 -21.91 -5.58 -11.11
N THR A 159 -20.66 -5.17 -10.91
CA THR A 159 -20.32 -3.74 -10.67
C THR A 159 -19.51 -3.06 -11.77
N ASN A 160 -19.21 -3.73 -12.88
CA ASN A 160 -18.52 -3.12 -14.03
C ASN A 160 -19.39 -3.15 -15.28
N THR A 161 -20.38 -2.25 -15.33
CA THR A 161 -20.94 -1.73 -16.59
C THR A 161 -21.87 -0.58 -16.24
N ASN A 162 -21.42 0.66 -16.47
CA ASN A 162 -22.24 1.73 -17.04
C ASN A 162 -21.34 2.93 -17.36
N GLU A 163 -21.14 3.11 -18.66
CA GLU A 163 -20.52 4.23 -19.33
C GLU A 163 -21.40 5.48 -19.16
N MET A 164 -20.79 6.64 -18.90
CA MET A 164 -21.44 7.94 -19.12
C MET A 164 -20.68 8.73 -20.18
N GLN A 165 -21.24 8.63 -21.39
CA GLN A 165 -21.46 9.63 -22.43
C GLN A 165 -20.54 10.86 -22.51
N ALA A 166 -19.96 10.99 -23.70
CA ALA A 166 -19.32 12.17 -24.24
C ALA A 166 -20.32 13.31 -24.47
N ASP A 167 -19.92 14.53 -24.11
CA ASP A 167 -20.56 15.76 -24.56
C ASP A 167 -19.55 16.58 -25.37
N ASN A 168 -19.92 16.90 -26.61
CA ASN A 168 -19.15 17.65 -27.58
C ASN A 168 -19.78 19.04 -27.71
N ASN A 169 -19.05 20.14 -27.47
CA ASN A 169 -18.95 21.31 -28.37
C ASN A 169 -18.10 22.48 -27.80
N PRO A 170 -17.69 23.47 -28.62
CA PRO A 170 -16.27 23.79 -28.79
C PRO A 170 -15.81 25.18 -28.28
N LYS A 171 -14.47 25.27 -28.16
CA LYS A 171 -13.56 26.44 -28.24
C LYS A 171 -13.77 27.60 -27.24
N LEU A 172 -12.76 27.79 -26.39
CA LEU A 172 -12.22 29.12 -26.05
C LEU A 172 -10.68 29.03 -25.93
N ASP A 173 -9.98 30.04 -26.45
CA ASP A 173 -8.52 30.20 -26.38
C ASP A 173 -8.05 30.28 -24.92
N GLU A 174 -7.74 29.14 -24.30
CA GLU A 174 -7.11 29.12 -22.99
C GLU A 174 -5.59 29.22 -23.15
N LYS A 175 -5.03 30.31 -22.61
CA LYS A 175 -3.58 30.49 -22.45
C LYS A 175 -3.00 29.20 -21.86
N LYS A 176 -2.25 28.47 -22.69
CA LYS A 176 -1.59 27.22 -22.28
C LYS A 176 -0.86 27.45 -20.95
N PRO A 177 -1.04 26.56 -19.96
CA PRO A 177 -0.37 26.69 -18.67
C PRO A 177 1.13 26.86 -18.85
N LYS A 178 1.75 27.75 -18.04
CA LYS A 178 3.19 28.11 -18.18
C LYS A 178 4.11 26.89 -18.19
N TYR A 179 3.74 25.81 -17.51
CA TYR A 179 4.55 24.60 -17.45
C TYR A 179 4.66 23.88 -18.80
N ASN A 180 3.73 24.08 -19.75
CA ASN A 180 3.81 23.47 -21.08
C ASN A 180 5.11 23.82 -21.83
N TYR A 181 5.71 24.97 -21.48
CA TYR A 181 6.94 25.48 -22.08
C TYR A 181 8.21 25.11 -21.31
N TYR A 182 8.11 24.44 -20.17
CA TYR A 182 9.30 24.03 -19.43
C TYR A 182 10.03 22.93 -20.17
N VAL A 183 11.37 23.01 -20.16
CA VAL A 183 12.24 22.00 -20.75
C VAL A 183 12.89 21.23 -19.61
N PRO A 184 12.45 20.00 -19.30
CA PRO A 184 13.14 19.16 -18.33
C PRO A 184 14.50 18.74 -18.87
N SER A 185 15.52 18.80 -18.01
CA SER A 185 16.89 18.40 -18.30
C SER A 185 17.42 17.49 -17.20
N LEU A 186 18.14 16.43 -17.57
CA LEU A 186 18.78 15.52 -16.63
C LEU A 186 19.95 16.22 -15.92
N LYS A 187 20.01 16.11 -14.59
CA LYS A 187 21.12 16.61 -13.75
C LYS A 187 22.16 15.55 -13.41
N ILE A 188 21.89 14.31 -13.79
CA ILE A 188 22.70 13.15 -13.50
C ILE A 188 23.75 12.93 -14.58
N SER A 189 25.00 12.73 -14.19
CA SER A 189 26.14 12.52 -15.09
C SER A 189 26.37 11.04 -15.45
N GLY A 190 25.47 10.14 -15.04
CA GLY A 190 25.58 8.70 -15.24
C GLY A 190 24.37 8.10 -15.94
N ASN A 191 24.56 6.94 -16.57
CA ASN A 191 23.48 6.19 -17.22
C ASN A 191 22.61 5.52 -16.14
N ILE A 192 21.58 6.22 -15.69
CA ILE A 192 20.66 5.72 -14.66
C ILE A 192 19.53 4.95 -15.32
N ASN A 193 19.28 3.74 -14.84
CA ASN A 193 18.12 2.96 -15.25
C ASN A 193 16.87 3.46 -14.49
N PRO A 194 15.90 4.12 -15.15
CA PRO A 194 14.72 4.69 -14.49
C PRO A 194 13.85 3.65 -13.81
N LYS A 195 13.91 2.39 -14.24
CA LYS A 195 13.14 1.29 -13.62
C LYS A 195 13.53 1.03 -12.16
N HIS A 196 14.72 1.46 -11.73
CA HIS A 196 15.12 1.35 -10.32
C HIS A 196 14.53 2.46 -9.42
N TYR A 197 13.91 3.49 -10.00
CA TYR A 197 13.44 4.67 -9.28
C TYR A 197 11.99 5.04 -9.59
N LEU A 198 11.43 4.52 -10.68
CA LEU A 198 10.09 4.83 -11.18
C LEU A 198 9.35 3.53 -11.46
N THR A 199 8.16 3.38 -10.87
CA THR A 199 7.34 2.15 -10.98
C THR A 199 6.19 2.30 -11.98
N GLY A 200 5.81 3.53 -12.35
CA GLY A 200 4.78 3.79 -13.35
C GLY A 200 5.33 3.71 -14.77
N LYS A 201 4.70 2.93 -15.65
CA LYS A 201 5.07 2.84 -17.08
C LYS A 201 5.17 4.21 -17.74
N ASP A 202 4.16 5.05 -17.52
CA ASP A 202 4.11 6.44 -17.98
C ASP A 202 5.28 7.28 -17.42
N SER A 203 5.70 7.02 -16.18
CA SER A 203 6.81 7.76 -15.56
C SER A 203 8.16 7.36 -16.14
N ILE A 204 8.34 6.08 -16.46
CA ILE A 204 9.52 5.55 -17.13
C ILE A 204 9.60 6.11 -18.55
N GLU A 205 8.48 6.12 -19.29
CA GLU A 205 8.39 6.70 -20.63
C GLU A 205 8.68 8.19 -20.63
N VAL A 206 8.11 8.95 -19.67
CA VAL A 206 8.47 10.37 -19.48
C VAL A 206 9.97 10.52 -19.24
N PHE A 207 10.58 9.72 -18.35
CA PHE A 207 12.01 9.84 -18.05
C PHE A 207 12.89 9.59 -19.26
N HIS A 208 12.57 8.58 -20.08
CA HIS A 208 13.31 8.29 -21.31
C HIS A 208 13.20 9.40 -22.35
N GLU A 209 12.12 10.17 -22.32
CA GLU A 209 11.93 11.30 -23.22
C GLU A 209 12.64 12.59 -22.76
N ILE A 210 13.16 12.65 -21.54
CA ILE A 210 13.88 13.83 -21.02
C ILE A 210 15.29 13.87 -21.60
N ASP A 211 15.52 14.78 -22.54
CA ASP A 211 16.80 14.99 -23.22
C ASP A 211 17.38 16.41 -23.03
N GLY A 212 16.67 17.31 -22.34
CA GLY A 212 17.08 18.69 -22.16
C GLY A 212 16.77 19.63 -23.32
N THR A 213 16.06 19.17 -24.36
CA THR A 213 15.72 19.97 -25.55
C THR A 213 14.21 20.07 -25.79
N ARG A 214 13.45 19.04 -25.43
CA ARG A 214 12.00 18.96 -25.67
C ARG A 214 11.21 19.57 -24.51
N SER A 215 10.19 20.36 -24.82
CA SER A 215 9.28 20.91 -23.81
C SER A 215 8.30 19.86 -23.30
N ILE A 216 7.66 20.13 -22.15
CA ILE A 216 6.60 19.27 -21.60
C ILE A 216 5.49 19.00 -22.62
N GLU A 217 5.08 20.01 -23.40
CA GLU A 217 4.06 19.81 -24.43
C GLU A 217 4.51 18.82 -25.52
N ILE A 218 5.78 18.87 -25.92
CA ILE A 218 6.34 17.98 -26.94
C ILE A 218 6.46 16.56 -26.40
N ILE A 219 7.00 16.40 -25.18
CA ILE A 219 7.11 15.10 -24.52
C ILE A 219 5.74 14.45 -24.37
N ALA A 220 4.74 15.21 -23.89
CA ALA A 220 3.38 14.73 -23.72
C ALA A 220 2.74 14.22 -25.02
N LYS A 221 2.98 14.89 -26.14
CA LYS A 221 2.51 14.44 -27.46
C LYS A 221 3.17 13.14 -27.91
N ASN A 222 4.47 12.97 -27.67
CA ASN A 222 5.22 11.81 -28.12
C ASN A 222 4.78 10.51 -27.43
N ILE A 223 4.43 10.59 -26.14
CA ILE A 223 4.04 9.43 -25.33
C ILE A 223 2.53 9.36 -25.09
N ASN A 224 1.74 10.17 -25.81
CA ASN A 224 0.29 10.21 -25.73
C ASN A 224 -0.26 10.40 -24.29
N LEU A 225 0.37 11.28 -23.52
CA LEU A 225 -0.05 11.66 -22.16
C LEU A 225 -0.51 13.11 -22.10
N SER A 226 -1.21 13.48 -21.02
CA SER A 226 -1.55 14.89 -20.79
C SER A 226 -0.31 15.68 -20.36
N PRO A 227 -0.13 16.95 -20.80
CA PRO A 227 0.98 17.80 -20.36
C PRO A 227 1.05 17.95 -18.83
N GLN A 228 -0.10 17.92 -18.14
CA GLN A 228 -0.16 17.95 -16.68
C GLN A 228 0.45 16.69 -16.05
N SER A 229 0.20 15.51 -16.63
CA SER A 229 0.79 14.25 -16.16
C SER A 229 2.31 14.29 -16.28
N VAL A 230 2.82 14.69 -17.45
CA VAL A 230 4.27 14.85 -17.71
C VAL A 230 4.90 15.85 -16.74
N TYR A 231 4.23 16.99 -16.49
CA TYR A 231 4.70 17.98 -15.52
C TYR A 231 4.76 17.45 -14.09
N ASN A 232 3.74 16.73 -13.64
CA ASN A 232 3.71 16.12 -12.32
C ASN A 232 4.83 15.08 -12.15
N THR A 233 5.06 14.25 -13.16
CA THR A 233 6.18 13.30 -13.19
C THR A 233 7.52 14.02 -13.11
N CYS A 234 7.73 15.06 -13.92
CA CYS A 234 8.95 15.86 -13.88
C CYS A 234 9.15 16.54 -12.51
N LYS A 235 8.09 17.02 -11.85
CA LYS A 235 8.19 17.55 -10.47
C LYS A 235 8.66 16.50 -9.47
N ASN A 236 8.19 15.26 -9.60
CA ASN A 236 8.65 14.17 -8.74
C ASN A 236 10.13 13.85 -9.02
N LEU A 237 10.54 13.80 -10.28
CA LEU A 237 11.94 13.61 -10.68
C LEU A 237 12.86 14.74 -10.20
N ILE A 238 12.35 15.97 -10.14
CA ILE A 238 13.07 17.12 -9.55
C ILE A 238 13.28 16.93 -8.05
N LYS A 239 12.26 16.47 -7.30
CA LYS A 239 12.38 16.17 -5.87
C LYS A 239 13.42 15.07 -5.59
N LEU A 240 13.55 14.12 -6.51
CA LEU A 240 14.55 13.05 -6.46
C LEU A 240 15.95 13.52 -6.91
N GLY A 241 16.10 14.77 -7.37
CA GLY A 241 17.36 15.34 -7.82
C GLY A 241 17.80 14.90 -9.22
N PHE A 242 16.97 14.16 -9.97
CA PHE A 242 17.33 13.64 -11.29
C PHE A 242 17.15 14.65 -12.41
N VAL A 243 16.16 15.52 -12.28
CA VAL A 243 15.74 16.46 -13.35
C VAL A 243 15.77 17.89 -12.82
N SER A 244 15.92 18.85 -13.72
CA SER A 244 15.60 20.26 -13.47
C SER A 244 14.86 20.87 -14.65
N PHE A 245 13.96 21.82 -14.39
CA PHE A 245 13.39 22.64 -15.45
C PHE A 245 14.36 23.75 -15.83
N GLN A 246 14.67 23.83 -17.11
CA GLN A 246 15.24 25.03 -17.70
C GLN A 246 14.10 26.00 -17.98
N ILE A 247 14.25 27.22 -17.50
CA ILE A 247 13.40 28.33 -17.91
C ILE A 247 13.93 28.78 -19.28
N PRO A 248 13.09 28.88 -20.32
CA PRO A 248 13.53 29.42 -21.59
C PRO A 248 14.12 30.81 -21.37
N THR A 249 15.44 30.96 -21.56
CA THR A 249 16.06 32.28 -21.69
C THR A 249 15.54 32.89 -22.98
N THR A 250 14.65 33.87 -22.85
CA THR A 250 14.33 34.78 -23.95
C THR A 250 15.61 35.52 -24.33
N HIS A 251 16.15 35.20 -25.51
CA HIS A 251 17.03 36.12 -26.25
C HIS A 251 16.18 36.97 -27.18
#